data_AF-A0A383DGN5-F1
#
_entry.id   AF-A0A383DGN5-F1
#
_cell.length_a   1.000
_cell.length_b   1.000
_cell.length_c   1.000
_cell.angle_alpha   90.00
_cell.angle_beta   90.00
_cell.angle_gamma   90.00
#
_symmetry.space_group_name_H-M   'P 1'
#
loop_
_entity.id
_entity.type
_entity.pdbx_description
1 polymer ?
#
loop_
_entity_poly.entity_id
_entity_poly.type
_entity_poly.pdbx_seq_one_letter_code
_entity_poly.pdbx_strand_id
1 'polypeptide(L)'
;TDVTIAALFSWGAQNWRATGWIGVGILEAPVKSFEQNDVLSYAVEWLYRMNEQLRVAVGARGRTSTRGVIPLGTEDLGEFLVSGEWKIGQLLLDVGFGHGFTRNSSDWLLGGGMTWTLAR
;
A
#
# COMPACT_ATOMS: atom_id res chain seq x y z
N THR A 1 2.38 21.39 -3.40
CA THR A 1 3.43 20.37 -3.33
C THR A 1 3.11 19.41 -2.21
N ASP A 2 3.17 18.12 -2.48
CA ASP A 2 2.93 17.09 -1.47
C ASP A 2 4.23 16.74 -0.74
N VAL A 3 4.16 16.57 0.58
CA VAL A 3 5.30 16.17 1.42
C VAL A 3 4.84 15.10 2.40
N THR A 4 5.65 14.07 2.64
CA THR A 4 5.37 13.02 3.63
C THR A 4 6.63 12.64 4.38
N ILE A 5 6.53 12.48 5.69
CA ILE A 5 7.57 11.93 6.56
C ILE A 5 7.02 10.66 7.19
N ALA A 6 7.72 9.54 7.05
CA ALA A 6 7.27 8.24 7.53
C ALA A 6 8.37 7.48 8.27
N ALA A 7 7.96 6.72 9.28
CA ALA A 7 8.74 5.68 9.90
C ALA A 7 8.42 4.34 9.24
N LEU A 8 9.46 3.55 8.94
CA LEU A 8 9.33 2.22 8.35
C LEU A 8 9.74 1.17 9.38
N PHE A 9 9.03 0.04 9.38
CA PHE A 9 9.33 -1.09 10.24
C PHE A 9 9.25 -2.40 9.46
N SER A 10 10.05 -3.36 9.89
CA SER A 10 10.05 -4.72 9.37
C SER A 10 10.41 -5.67 10.48
N TRP A 11 9.61 -6.72 10.64
CA TRP A 11 9.86 -7.81 11.57
C TRP A 11 9.51 -9.13 10.91
N GLY A 12 10.21 -10.21 11.24
CA GLY A 12 9.95 -11.48 10.59
C GLY A 12 10.84 -12.61 11.08
N ALA A 13 10.49 -13.80 10.59
CA ALA A 13 11.25 -15.02 10.74
C ALA A 13 11.57 -15.63 9.36
N GLN A 14 11.96 -16.90 9.32
CA GLN A 14 12.37 -17.57 8.09
C GLN A 14 11.25 -17.63 7.03
N ASN A 15 10.01 -17.90 7.47
CA ASN A 15 8.88 -18.17 6.57
C ASN A 15 7.85 -17.04 6.50
N TRP A 16 8.02 -15.97 7.28
CA TRP A 16 7.10 -14.84 7.27
C TRP A 16 7.82 -13.53 7.56
N ARG A 17 7.25 -12.43 7.05
CA ARG A 17 7.71 -11.07 7.31
C ARG A 17 6.51 -10.15 7.36
N ALA A 18 6.44 -9.34 8.41
CA ALA A 18 5.55 -8.18 8.49
C ALA A 18 6.37 -6.93 8.20
N THR A 19 5.93 -6.14 7.22
CA THR A 19 6.49 -4.82 6.91
C THR A 19 5.39 -3.78 7.09
N GLY A 20 5.79 -2.54 7.33
CA GLY A 20 4.84 -1.46 7.32
C GLY A 20 5.50 -0.11 7.47
N TRP A 21 4.67 0.91 7.35
CA TRP A 21 5.06 2.28 7.58
C TRP A 21 3.89 3.08 8.13
N ILE A 22 4.23 4.12 8.87
CA ILE A 22 3.29 5.11 9.36
C ILE A 22 3.93 6.48 9.18
N GLY A 23 3.15 7.46 8.73
CA GLY A 23 3.68 8.78 8.43
C GLY A 23 2.63 9.86 8.47
N VAL A 24 3.10 11.09 8.56
CA VAL A 24 2.29 12.30 8.41
C VAL A 24 2.67 12.99 7.11
N GLY A 25 1.69 13.60 6.45
CA GLY A 25 1.92 14.31 5.20
C GLY A 25 1.03 15.53 5.04
N ILE A 26 1.44 16.39 4.13
CA ILE A 26 0.69 17.54 3.65
C ILE A 26 0.39 17.26 2.19
N LEU A 27 -0.90 17.20 1.85
CA LEU A 27 -1.39 17.00 0.49
C LEU A 27 -1.98 18.30 -0.04
N GLU A 28 -1.66 18.67 -1.26
CA GLU A 28 -2.32 19.76 -1.96
C GLU A 28 -3.68 19.29 -2.50
N ALA A 29 -4.72 20.10 -2.27
CA ALA A 29 -6.05 19.79 -2.78
C ALA A 29 -6.07 19.92 -4.31
N PRO A 30 -6.46 18.87 -5.06
CA PRO A 30 -6.43 18.90 -6.52
C PRO A 30 -7.50 19.84 -7.11
N VAL A 31 -8.57 20.13 -6.37
CA VAL A 31 -9.72 20.91 -6.86
C VAL A 31 -9.57 22.42 -6.63
N LYS A 32 -8.94 22.82 -5.51
CA LYS A 32 -8.85 24.22 -5.10
C LYS A 32 -7.40 24.60 -4.84
N SER A 33 -6.92 25.59 -5.59
CA SER A 33 -5.56 26.11 -5.43
C SER A 33 -5.34 26.67 -4.02
N PHE A 34 -4.12 26.46 -3.50
CA PHE A 34 -3.69 26.92 -2.17
C PHE A 34 -4.48 26.33 -0.99
N GLU A 35 -5.22 25.24 -1.21
CA GLU A 35 -5.82 24.46 -0.15
C GLU A 35 -5.00 23.20 0.12
N GLN A 36 -4.81 22.86 1.39
CA GLN A 36 -3.98 21.74 1.82
C GLN A 36 -4.70 20.88 2.85
N ASN A 37 -4.36 19.60 2.88
CA ASN A 37 -4.82 18.65 3.87
C ASN A 37 -3.65 18.00 4.60
N ASP A 38 -3.70 18.04 5.93
CA ASP A 38 -2.77 17.31 6.78
C ASP A 38 -3.33 15.89 6.97
N VAL A 39 -2.54 14.87 6.67
CA VAL A 39 -2.97 13.48 6.68
C VAL A 39 -2.05 12.61 7.53
N LEU A 40 -2.64 11.65 8.23
CA LEU A 40 -1.94 10.49 8.78
C LEU A 40 -2.10 9.34 7.79
N SER A 41 -1.01 8.76 7.32
CA SER A 41 -0.99 7.64 6.38
C SER A 41 -0.31 6.42 7.00
N TYR A 42 -0.75 5.24 6.56
CA TYR A 42 -0.25 3.99 7.07
C TYR A 42 -0.29 2.90 5.99
N ALA A 43 0.61 1.94 6.10
CA ALA A 43 0.44 0.64 5.49
C ALA A 43 1.07 -0.46 6.35
N VAL A 44 0.48 -1.64 6.31
CA VAL A 44 1.04 -2.85 6.89
C VAL A 44 0.80 -4.01 5.92
N GLU A 45 1.79 -4.85 5.77
CA GLU A 45 1.71 -6.04 4.93
C GLU A 45 2.35 -7.21 5.69
N TRP A 46 1.68 -8.36 5.67
CA TRP A 46 2.18 -9.62 6.16
C TRP A 46 2.38 -10.57 5.00
N LEU A 47 3.63 -10.90 4.74
CA LEU A 47 4.07 -11.83 3.72
C LEU A 47 4.37 -13.19 4.34
N TYR A 48 3.84 -14.24 3.74
CA TYR A 48 4.11 -15.63 4.06
C TYR A 48 4.72 -16.37 2.87
N ARG A 49 5.83 -17.05 3.12
CA ARG A 49 6.50 -17.90 2.14
C ARG A 49 5.88 -19.29 2.20
N MET A 50 5.07 -19.63 1.20
CA MET A 50 4.47 -20.98 1.10
C MET A 50 5.52 -22.02 0.71
N ASN A 51 6.41 -21.66 -0.22
CA ASN A 51 7.56 -22.47 -0.60
C ASN A 51 8.66 -21.59 -1.23
N GLU A 52 9.69 -22.17 -1.83
CA GLU A 52 10.79 -21.42 -2.44
C GLU A 52 10.36 -20.52 -3.62
N GLN A 53 9.27 -20.89 -4.29
CA GLN A 53 8.77 -20.26 -5.51
C GLN A 53 7.53 -19.39 -5.28
N LEU A 54 6.71 -19.70 -4.26
CA LEU A 54 5.42 -19.06 -4.03
C LEU A 54 5.41 -18.30 -2.70
N ARG A 55 4.97 -17.05 -2.76
CA ARG A 55 4.68 -16.21 -1.60
C ARG A 55 3.29 -15.63 -1.71
N VAL A 56 2.67 -15.40 -0.57
CA VAL A 56 1.39 -14.70 -0.46
C VAL A 56 1.55 -13.57 0.53
N ALA A 57 0.89 -12.45 0.27
CA ALA A 57 0.85 -11.33 1.18
C ALA A 57 -0.58 -10.86 1.40
N VAL A 58 -0.84 -10.37 2.59
CA VAL A 58 -2.09 -9.70 2.95
C VAL A 58 -1.73 -8.40 3.62
N GLY A 59 -2.46 -7.33 3.35
CA GLY A 59 -2.12 -6.03 3.88
C GLY A 59 -3.31 -5.09 3.96
N ALA A 60 -3.08 -3.99 4.66
CA ALA A 60 -3.98 -2.87 4.71
C ALA A 60 -3.17 -1.58 4.53
N ARG A 61 -3.72 -0.63 3.80
CA ARG A 61 -3.13 0.70 3.64
C ARG A 61 -4.20 1.75 3.62
N GLY A 62 -3.82 2.96 3.97
CA GLY A 62 -4.75 4.07 3.94
C GLY A 62 -4.14 5.38 4.35
N ARG A 63 -5.00 6.38 4.37
CA ARG A 63 -4.75 7.71 4.92
C ARG A 63 -6.03 8.25 5.53
N THR A 64 -5.89 9.11 6.52
CA THR A 64 -6.99 9.86 7.12
C THR A 64 -6.59 11.32 7.31
N SER A 65 -7.51 12.23 7.07
CA SER A 65 -7.33 13.65 7.34
C SER A 65 -7.30 13.91 8.85
N THR A 66 -6.41 14.79 9.28
CA THR A 66 -6.39 15.31 10.66
C THR A 66 -7.18 16.61 10.80
N ARG A 67 -7.84 17.08 9.73
CA ARG A 67 -8.61 18.33 9.68
C ARG A 67 -10.10 18.06 9.85
N GLY A 68 -10.82 18.99 10.47
CA GLY A 68 -12.29 18.90 10.63
C GLY A 68 -13.09 19.15 9.34
N VAL A 69 -12.52 19.90 8.39
CA VAL A 69 -13.07 20.10 7.05
C VAL A 69 -12.04 19.56 6.06
N ILE A 70 -12.41 18.49 5.36
CA ILE A 70 -11.51 17.76 4.48
C ILE A 70 -11.59 18.35 3.06
N PRO A 71 -10.47 18.83 2.50
CA PRO A 71 -10.44 19.29 1.11
C PRO A 71 -10.78 18.18 0.11
N LEU A 72 -11.58 18.51 -0.90
CA LEU A 72 -12.01 17.56 -1.92
C LEU A 72 -10.83 16.97 -2.69
N GLY A 73 -10.84 15.66 -2.88
CA GLY A 73 -9.75 14.88 -3.49
C GLY A 73 -8.65 14.42 -2.53
N THR A 74 -8.72 14.83 -1.26
CA THR A 74 -7.78 14.42 -0.20
C THR A 74 -8.45 13.62 0.92
N GLU A 75 -9.60 13.02 0.61
CA GLU A 75 -10.41 12.29 1.57
C GLU A 75 -9.72 11.02 2.09
N ASP A 76 -10.34 10.48 3.14
CA ASP A 76 -9.92 9.27 3.81
C ASP A 76 -10.01 8.07 2.86
N LEU A 77 -8.89 7.36 2.74
CA LEU A 77 -8.78 6.15 1.94
C LEU A 77 -8.35 5.00 2.85
N GLY A 78 -8.93 3.84 2.66
CA GLY A 78 -8.57 2.61 3.33
C GLY A 78 -8.84 1.41 2.43
N GLU A 79 -7.82 0.59 2.21
CA GLU A 79 -7.87 -0.58 1.34
C GLU A 79 -7.28 -1.79 2.04
N PHE A 80 -7.94 -2.95 1.91
CA PHE A 80 -7.35 -4.25 2.17
C PHE A 80 -6.84 -4.83 0.86
N LEU A 81 -5.68 -5.48 0.91
CA LEU A 81 -5.04 -6.10 -0.25
C LEU A 81 -4.61 -7.52 0.06
N VAL A 82 -4.69 -8.38 -0.94
CA VAL A 82 -4.16 -9.73 -0.94
C VAL A 82 -3.40 -9.92 -2.25
N SER A 83 -2.17 -10.41 -2.18
CA SER A 83 -1.34 -10.65 -3.36
C SER A 83 -0.61 -11.98 -3.29
N GLY A 84 -0.26 -12.50 -4.46
CA GLY A 84 0.56 -13.69 -4.63
C GLY A 84 1.72 -13.38 -5.57
N GLU A 85 2.88 -13.93 -5.25
CA GLU A 85 4.10 -13.83 -6.05
C GLU A 85 4.60 -15.23 -6.38
N TRP A 86 4.81 -15.52 -7.67
CA TRP A 86 5.31 -16.78 -8.17
C TRP A 86 6.59 -16.60 -8.98
N LYS A 87 7.68 -17.19 -8.49
CA LYS A 87 8.98 -17.25 -9.14
C LYS A 87 9.11 -18.47 -10.05
N ILE A 88 9.43 -18.23 -11.33
CA ILE A 88 9.66 -19.22 -12.37
C ILE A 88 11.04 -18.95 -13.01
N GLY A 89 12.08 -19.59 -12.49
CA GLY A 89 13.47 -19.34 -12.93
C GLY A 89 13.93 -17.92 -12.63
N GLN A 90 14.12 -17.11 -13.68
CA GLN A 90 14.46 -15.68 -13.60
C GLN A 90 13.24 -14.75 -13.65
N LEU A 91 12.05 -15.32 -13.87
CA LEU A 91 10.79 -14.61 -13.91
C LEU A 91 10.13 -14.59 -12.54
N LEU A 92 9.48 -13.49 -12.20
CA LEU A 92 8.64 -13.33 -11.03
C LEU A 92 7.32 -12.72 -11.51
N LEU A 93 6.23 -13.45 -11.31
CA LEU A 93 4.88 -13.01 -11.61
C LEU A 93 4.20 -12.60 -10.31
N ASP A 94 3.52 -11.46 -10.32
CA ASP A 94 2.73 -11.00 -9.18
C ASP A 94 1.29 -10.73 -9.61
N VAL A 95 0.34 -11.04 -8.72
CA VAL A 95 -1.07 -10.74 -8.88
C VAL A 95 -1.65 -10.32 -7.55
N GLY A 96 -2.50 -9.32 -7.55
CA GLY A 96 -3.13 -8.79 -6.36
C GLY A 96 -4.58 -8.42 -6.59
N PHE A 97 -5.36 -8.56 -5.53
CA PHE A 97 -6.72 -8.04 -5.45
C PHE A 97 -6.92 -7.30 -4.14
N GLY A 98 -7.84 -6.35 -4.11
CA GLY A 98 -8.13 -5.57 -2.92
C GLY A 98 -9.55 -5.01 -2.92
N HIS A 99 -9.94 -4.51 -1.75
CA HIS A 99 -11.26 -3.92 -1.50
C HIS A 99 -11.12 -2.69 -0.61
N GLY A 100 -11.78 -1.61 -1.00
CA GLY A 100 -11.88 -0.40 -0.21
C GLY A 100 -12.83 -0.59 0.98
N PHE A 101 -12.48 -0.03 2.14
CA PHE A 101 -13.34 -0.05 3.33
C PHE A 101 -13.72 1.35 3.83
N THR A 102 -13.24 2.41 3.17
CA THR A 102 -13.73 3.78 3.38
C THR A 102 -14.61 4.22 2.21
N ARG A 103 -15.46 5.22 2.45
CA ARG A 103 -16.43 5.72 1.47
C ARG A 103 -15.81 6.17 0.15
N ASN A 104 -14.56 6.65 0.19
CA ASN A 104 -13.87 7.22 -0.96
C ASN A 104 -12.85 6.25 -1.58
N SER A 105 -12.71 5.04 -1.04
CA SER A 105 -11.85 4.01 -1.59
C SER A 105 -12.51 3.26 -2.75
N SER A 106 -11.67 2.67 -3.60
CA SER A 106 -12.15 1.84 -4.72
C SER A 106 -12.87 0.59 -4.20
N ASP A 107 -14.03 0.26 -4.76
CA ASP A 107 -14.74 -0.97 -4.40
C ASP A 107 -13.86 -2.19 -4.67
N TRP A 108 -13.24 -2.29 -5.84
CA TRP A 108 -12.34 -3.41 -6.14
C TRP A 108 -11.06 -2.91 -6.79
N LEU A 109 -9.94 -3.43 -6.32
CA LEU A 109 -8.63 -3.23 -6.93
C LEU A 109 -8.13 -4.55 -7.48
N LEU A 110 -7.61 -4.53 -8.70
CA LEU A 110 -6.95 -5.67 -9.34
C LEU A 110 -5.64 -5.17 -9.94
N GLY A 111 -4.58 -5.92 -9.71
CA GLY A 111 -3.25 -5.60 -10.23
C GLY A 111 -2.49 -6.87 -10.55
N GLY A 112 -1.55 -6.75 -11.48
CA GLY A 112 -0.63 -7.82 -11.78
C GLY A 112 0.59 -7.29 -12.48
N GLY A 113 1.69 -8.00 -12.31
CA GLY A 113 3.01 -7.57 -12.74
C GLY A 113 3.89 -8.75 -13.12
N MET A 114 4.97 -8.41 -13.80
CA MET A 114 6.00 -9.34 -14.19
C MET A 114 7.35 -8.66 -14.07
N THR A 115 8.23 -9.27 -13.29
CA THR A 115 9.61 -8.85 -13.14
C THR A 115 10.53 -9.93 -13.71
N TRP A 116 11.47 -9.53 -14.57
CA TRP A 116 12.50 -10.43 -15.09
C TRP A 116 13.88 -9.95 -14.67
N THR A 117 14.67 -10.84 -14.09
CA THR A 117 16.07 -10.55 -13.71
C THR A 117 17.03 -11.11 -14.75
N LEU A 118 17.71 -10.22 -15.48
CA LEU A 118 18.75 -10.57 -16.44
C LEU A 118 20.04 -10.99 -15.71
N ALA A 119 20.26 -12.31 -15.61
CA ALA A 119 21.46 -12.95 -15.03
C ALA A 119 21.67 -12.79 -13.50
N ARG A 120 22.52 -13.66 -12.95
CA ARG A 120 22.87 -13.81 -11.53
C ARG A 120 24.31 -13.44 -11.30
#